data_AF-A0AAW9I743-F1
#
_entry.id   AF-A0AAW9I743-F1
#
_cell.length_a   1.000
_cell.length_b   1.000
_cell.length_c   1.000
_cell.angle_alpha   90.00
_cell.angle_beta   90.00
_cell.angle_gamma   90.00
#
_symmetry.space_group_name_H-M   'P 1'
#
loop_
_entity.id
_entity.type
_entity.pdbx_description
1 polymer ?
#
loop_
_entity_poly.entity_id
_entity_poly.type
_entity_poly.pdbx_seq_one_letter_code
_entity_poly.pdbx_strand_id
1 'polypeptide(L)'
;MELRTAASPKDVKHYTTDQLREEFLIQNLFVTNEVKMVYSHIDRIIIGAAVPVKPLTLEAGDELRAKYFLERRELGVINIGGKGTITLDGEKYTLDYKDGMYIGMGTENIEFASEDENNPAKFYFNSAPAHTKFPTVLIKPEDCVTVELGSLESSN
;
A
#
# COMPACT_ATOMS: atom_id res chain seq x y z
N MET A 1 -7.26 1.17 12.44
CA MET A 1 -6.09 1.55 11.61
C MET A 1 -5.14 2.37 12.47
N GLU A 2 -3.82 2.24 12.33
CA GLU A 2 -2.88 3.06 13.13
C GLU A 2 -2.87 4.50 12.59
N LEU A 3 -2.97 5.51 13.46
CA LEU A 3 -3.01 6.92 13.05
C LEU A 3 -1.69 7.62 13.40
N ARG A 4 -1.12 8.35 12.45
CA ARG A 4 0.07 9.20 12.63
C ARG A 4 -0.29 10.66 12.40
N THR A 5 0.05 11.52 13.34
CA THR A 5 -0.23 12.95 13.25
C THR A 5 0.86 13.69 12.47
N ALA A 6 0.54 14.88 11.96
CA ALA A 6 1.55 15.73 11.35
C ALA A 6 2.42 16.35 12.46
N ALA A 7 3.73 16.48 12.20
CA ALA A 7 4.68 17.06 13.13
C ALA A 7 5.36 18.29 12.50
N SER A 8 5.59 19.34 13.28
CA SER A 8 6.33 20.50 12.79
C SER A 8 7.84 20.28 12.91
N PRO A 9 8.67 20.84 12.01
CA PRO A 9 10.12 20.74 12.14
C PRO A 9 10.67 21.31 13.46
N LYS A 10 9.95 22.27 14.06
CA LYS A 10 10.32 22.84 15.37
C LYS A 10 10.13 21.83 16.49
N ASP A 11 9.08 21.01 16.43
CA ASP A 11 8.80 19.98 17.43
C ASP A 11 9.75 18.80 17.25
N VAL A 12 9.91 18.31 16.01
CA VAL A 12 10.74 17.15 15.67
C VAL A 12 12.20 17.35 16.07
N LYS A 13 12.70 18.60 16.04
CA LYS A 13 14.05 18.94 16.50
C LYS A 13 14.33 18.53 17.95
N HIS A 14 13.30 18.41 18.77
CA HIS A 14 13.40 18.08 20.20
C HIS A 14 13.02 16.63 20.52
N TYR A 15 12.68 15.83 19.50
CA TYR A 15 12.28 14.45 19.72
C TYR A 15 13.47 13.59 20.15
N THR A 16 13.22 12.69 21.08
CA THR A 16 14.14 11.59 21.39
C THR A 16 14.16 10.58 20.25
N THR A 17 15.14 9.68 20.26
CA THR A 17 15.19 8.55 19.31
C THR A 17 13.91 7.74 19.31
N ASP A 18 13.33 7.48 20.49
CA ASP A 18 12.10 6.70 20.62
C ASP A 18 10.92 7.47 20.04
N GLN A 19 10.79 8.77 20.30
CA GLN A 19 9.74 9.61 19.72
C GLN A 19 9.83 9.69 18.19
N LEU A 20 11.04 9.78 17.63
CA LEU A 20 11.23 9.74 16.18
C LEU A 20 10.75 8.40 15.59
N ARG A 21 11.05 7.28 16.24
CA ARG A 21 10.61 5.95 15.79
C ARG A 21 9.11 5.77 15.97
N GLU A 22 8.57 6.25 17.08
CA GLU A 22 7.14 6.25 17.31
C GLU A 22 6.48 7.04 16.18
N GLU A 23 6.81 8.29 15.94
CA GLU A 23 6.05 9.11 14.97
C GLU A 23 6.28 8.76 13.50
N PHE A 24 7.48 8.29 13.11
CA PHE A 24 7.85 8.18 11.69
C PHE A 24 8.15 6.75 11.21
N LEU A 25 8.42 5.80 12.11
CA LEU A 25 8.77 4.43 11.71
C LEU A 25 7.56 3.50 11.82
N ILE A 26 7.15 2.95 10.68
CA ILE A 26 6.16 1.88 10.63
C ILE A 26 6.88 0.54 10.85
N GLN A 27 6.64 -0.08 12.00
CA GLN A 27 7.16 -1.41 12.32
C GLN A 27 6.14 -2.50 11.99
N ASN A 28 6.63 -3.68 11.59
CA ASN A 28 5.82 -4.86 11.34
C ASN A 28 4.69 -4.60 10.33
N LEU A 29 4.99 -4.00 9.17
CA LEU A 29 3.97 -3.69 8.16
C LEU A 29 3.41 -4.95 7.49
N PHE A 30 4.26 -5.94 7.20
CA PHE A 30 3.88 -7.19 6.54
C PHE A 30 3.56 -8.27 7.57
N VAL A 31 2.33 -8.26 8.09
CA VAL A 31 1.83 -9.28 9.02
C VAL A 31 1.05 -10.35 8.26
N THR A 32 1.41 -11.61 8.47
CA THR A 32 0.78 -12.76 7.79
C THR A 32 -0.72 -12.80 8.06
N ASN A 33 -1.50 -12.96 7.00
CA ASN A 33 -2.95 -13.05 6.99
C ASN A 33 -3.67 -11.84 7.60
N GLU A 34 -3.11 -10.65 7.43
CA GLU A 34 -3.67 -9.39 7.88
C GLU A 34 -3.53 -8.30 6.80
N VAL A 35 -4.49 -7.37 6.77
CA VAL A 35 -4.34 -6.08 6.08
C VAL A 35 -3.97 -5.04 7.13
N LYS A 36 -2.70 -4.65 7.18
CA LYS A 36 -2.23 -3.62 8.10
C LYS A 36 -2.19 -2.27 7.41
N MET A 37 -2.73 -1.25 8.06
CA MET A 37 -2.81 0.11 7.53
C MET A 37 -2.38 1.14 8.56
N VAL A 38 -1.63 2.13 8.09
CA VAL A 38 -1.20 3.32 8.82
C VAL A 38 -1.68 4.54 8.06
N TYR A 39 -2.48 5.37 8.72
CA TYR A 39 -3.02 6.61 8.18
C TYR A 39 -2.22 7.80 8.69
N SER A 40 -1.56 8.51 7.78
CA SER A 40 -0.82 9.73 8.09
C SER A 40 -1.68 10.95 7.83
N HIS A 41 -1.72 11.90 8.75
CA HIS A 41 -2.34 13.21 8.52
C HIS A 41 -1.57 14.10 7.54
N ILE A 42 -0.33 13.74 7.18
CA ILE A 42 0.41 14.40 6.10
C ILE A 42 -0.21 13.94 4.79
N ASP A 43 -0.88 14.86 4.09
CA ASP A 43 -1.67 14.63 2.86
C ASP A 43 -2.73 13.52 2.95
N ARG A 44 -3.04 13.07 4.17
CA ARG A 44 -4.01 12.00 4.41
C ARG A 44 -3.58 10.71 3.69
N ILE A 45 -2.29 10.45 3.47
CA ILE A 45 -1.87 9.21 2.82
C ILE A 45 -2.10 8.02 3.76
N ILE A 46 -2.56 6.90 3.20
CA ILE A 46 -2.61 5.61 3.89
C ILE A 46 -1.52 4.73 3.30
N ILE A 47 -0.65 4.21 4.15
CA ILE A 47 0.34 3.20 3.80
C ILE A 47 -0.14 1.88 4.39
N GLY A 48 -0.08 0.81 3.63
CA GLY A 48 -0.47 -0.49 4.13
C GLY A 48 0.23 -1.65 3.46
N ALA A 49 -0.01 -2.83 4.01
CA ALA A 49 0.29 -4.07 3.33
C ALA A 49 -0.77 -5.14 3.61
N ALA A 50 -0.98 -5.99 2.61
CA ALA A 50 -1.78 -7.20 2.73
C ALA A 50 -0.90 -8.42 2.44
N VAL A 51 -0.88 -9.39 3.35
CA VAL A 51 -0.12 -10.65 3.19
C VAL A 51 -1.09 -11.83 3.28
N PRO A 52 -1.86 -12.14 2.23
CA PRO A 52 -2.93 -13.12 2.30
C PRO A 52 -2.38 -14.56 2.35
N VAL A 53 -2.76 -15.31 3.39
CA VAL A 53 -2.68 -16.79 3.40
C VAL A 53 -4.05 -17.35 3.09
N LYS A 54 -5.09 -16.69 3.61
CA LYS A 54 -6.47 -16.75 3.14
C LYS A 54 -6.80 -15.44 2.42
N PRO A 55 -7.85 -15.40 1.58
CA PRO A 55 -8.29 -14.16 0.96
C PRO A 55 -8.55 -13.06 2.00
N LEU A 56 -8.07 -11.86 1.73
CA LEU A 56 -8.19 -10.68 2.58
C LEU A 56 -8.89 -9.56 1.84
N THR A 57 -9.98 -9.05 2.39
CA THR A 57 -10.71 -7.91 1.84
C THR A 57 -10.15 -6.60 2.37
N LEU A 58 -10.02 -5.58 1.51
CA LEU A 58 -9.70 -4.22 1.92
C LEU A 58 -10.95 -3.50 2.39
N GLU A 59 -11.10 -3.37 3.70
CA GLU A 59 -12.26 -2.69 4.30
C GLU A 59 -11.98 -1.21 4.57
N ALA A 60 -13.03 -0.39 4.50
CA ALA A 60 -12.96 0.99 4.96
C ALA A 60 -12.93 1.03 6.49
N GLY A 61 -11.89 1.62 7.07
CA GLY A 61 -11.90 1.96 8.50
C GLY A 61 -12.89 3.09 8.81
N ASP A 62 -13.45 3.10 10.01
CA ASP A 62 -14.36 4.15 10.51
C ASP A 62 -13.76 5.56 10.36
N GLU A 63 -12.43 5.66 10.42
CA GLU A 63 -11.69 6.92 10.29
C GLU A 63 -11.88 7.59 8.92
N LEU A 64 -12.27 6.83 7.89
CA LEU A 64 -12.50 7.33 6.52
C LEU A 64 -13.89 7.94 6.32
N ARG A 65 -14.88 7.54 7.14
CA ARG A 65 -16.29 7.92 6.98
C ARG A 65 -16.80 7.71 5.54
N ALA A 66 -16.41 6.58 4.95
CA ALA A 66 -16.76 6.18 3.60
C ALA A 66 -17.49 4.83 3.62
N LYS A 67 -18.30 4.54 2.60
CA LYS A 67 -19.02 3.27 2.48
C LYS A 67 -18.08 2.11 2.12
N TYR A 68 -17.05 2.40 1.34
CA TYR A 68 -16.02 1.45 0.91
C TYR A 68 -14.70 2.20 0.70
N PHE A 69 -13.58 1.47 0.69
CA PHE A 69 -12.25 2.04 0.88
C PHE A 69 -11.88 3.08 -0.20
N LEU A 70 -12.21 2.82 -1.47
CA LEU A 70 -11.91 3.71 -2.60
C LEU A 70 -13.05 4.62 -3.05
N GLU A 71 -14.07 4.89 -2.21
CA GLU A 71 -15.19 5.79 -2.56
C GLU A 71 -14.67 7.18 -3.01
N ARG A 72 -13.59 7.66 -2.38
CA ARG A 72 -12.98 8.98 -2.65
C ARG A 72 -11.45 8.92 -2.63
N ARG A 73 -10.89 7.77 -3.02
CA ARG A 73 -9.45 7.48 -2.96
C ARG A 73 -9.01 6.68 -4.16
N GLU A 74 -7.74 6.78 -4.47
CA GLU A 74 -7.04 5.88 -5.40
C GLU A 74 -6.03 5.03 -4.62
N LEU A 75 -5.53 3.96 -5.25
CA LEU A 75 -4.64 2.98 -4.63
C LEU A 75 -3.56 2.54 -5.62
N GLY A 76 -2.31 2.67 -5.21
CA GLY A 76 -1.17 2.04 -5.88
C GLY A 76 -0.71 0.83 -5.08
N VAL A 77 -0.54 -0.30 -5.74
CA VAL A 77 -0.09 -1.56 -5.13
C VAL A 77 1.18 -2.05 -5.82
N ILE A 78 2.11 -2.60 -5.06
CA ILE A 78 3.28 -3.34 -5.57
C ILE A 78 3.38 -4.65 -4.80
N ASN A 79 3.48 -5.77 -5.52
CA ASN A 79 3.74 -7.06 -4.91
C ASN A 79 5.25 -7.26 -4.71
N ILE A 80 5.69 -7.44 -3.46
CA ILE A 80 7.09 -7.71 -3.12
C ILE A 80 7.31 -9.14 -2.58
N GLY A 81 6.30 -10.00 -2.69
CA GLY A 81 6.31 -11.39 -2.20
C GLY A 81 6.19 -12.41 -3.33
N GLY A 82 5.62 -13.57 -3.00
CA GLY A 82 5.25 -14.57 -3.99
C GLY A 82 4.09 -14.12 -4.88
N LYS A 83 3.73 -14.96 -5.85
CA LYS A 83 2.67 -14.66 -6.81
C LYS A 83 1.30 -14.59 -6.13
N GLY A 84 0.49 -13.62 -6.52
CA GLY A 84 -0.83 -13.42 -5.94
C GLY A 84 -1.85 -12.87 -6.93
N THR A 85 -3.08 -12.70 -6.45
CA THR A 85 -4.19 -12.15 -7.22
C THR A 85 -4.85 -11.02 -6.43
N ILE A 86 -5.20 -9.95 -7.14
CA ILE A 86 -6.09 -8.89 -6.66
C ILE A 86 -7.41 -9.02 -7.43
N THR A 87 -8.52 -9.19 -6.72
CA THR A 87 -9.87 -9.19 -7.31
C THR A 87 -10.52 -7.84 -7.07
N LEU A 88 -10.93 -7.15 -8.14
CA LEU A 88 -11.58 -5.85 -8.11
C LEU A 88 -13.00 -5.96 -8.66
N ASP A 89 -14.01 -5.80 -7.81
CA ASP A 89 -15.43 -5.92 -8.20
C ASP A 89 -15.74 -7.20 -9.02
N GLY A 90 -15.05 -8.29 -8.70
CA GLY A 90 -15.16 -9.60 -9.36
C GLY A 90 -14.17 -9.86 -10.51
N GLU A 91 -13.45 -8.85 -10.98
CA GLU A 91 -12.41 -9.00 -12.00
C GLU A 91 -11.06 -9.35 -11.37
N LYS A 92 -10.40 -10.41 -11.86
CA LYS A 92 -9.15 -10.92 -11.28
C LYS A 92 -7.92 -10.42 -12.04
N TYR A 93 -6.95 -9.92 -11.29
CA TYR A 93 -5.66 -9.47 -11.79
C TYR A 93 -4.56 -10.27 -11.08
N THR A 94 -3.74 -10.97 -11.86
CA THR A 94 -2.59 -11.71 -11.33
C THR A 94 -1.37 -10.80 -11.28
N LEU A 95 -0.68 -10.79 -10.14
CA LEU A 95 0.53 -10.01 -9.91
C LEU A 95 1.66 -10.95 -9.49
N ASP A 96 2.71 -11.00 -10.30
CA ASP A 96 3.98 -11.65 -9.97
C ASP A 96 4.84 -10.77 -9.06
N TYR A 97 6.02 -11.28 -8.67
CA TYR A 97 6.99 -10.50 -7.90
C TYR A 97 7.42 -9.24 -8.66
N LYS A 98 7.30 -8.08 -8.01
CA LYS A 98 7.53 -6.72 -8.52
C LYS A 98 6.48 -6.18 -9.49
N ASP A 99 5.40 -6.91 -9.76
CA ASP A 99 4.27 -6.33 -10.47
C ASP A 99 3.62 -5.22 -9.61
N GLY A 100 3.24 -4.15 -10.29
CA GLY A 100 2.51 -3.03 -9.74
C GLY A 100 1.09 -2.96 -10.28
N MET A 101 0.23 -2.19 -9.62
CA MET A 101 -1.12 -1.94 -10.09
C MET A 101 -1.60 -0.58 -9.60
N TYR A 102 -2.19 0.19 -10.49
CA TYR A 102 -2.96 1.39 -10.14
C TYR A 102 -4.45 1.05 -10.16
N ILE A 103 -5.16 1.41 -9.09
CA ILE A 103 -6.61 1.20 -8.93
C ILE A 103 -7.24 2.57 -8.69
N GLY A 104 -8.06 2.99 -9.64
CA GLY A 104 -8.71 4.29 -9.60
C GLY A 104 -9.84 4.38 -8.58
N MET A 105 -10.31 5.61 -8.36
CA MET A 105 -11.46 5.91 -7.50
C MET A 105 -12.71 5.14 -7.89
N GLY A 106 -13.46 4.67 -6.90
CA GLY A 106 -14.80 4.10 -7.05
C GLY A 106 -14.86 2.58 -7.21
N THR A 107 -13.75 1.86 -7.06
CA THR A 107 -13.78 0.39 -6.89
C THR A 107 -14.26 0.04 -5.49
N GLU A 108 -15.27 -0.81 -5.38
CA GLU A 108 -15.96 -1.08 -4.11
C GLU A 108 -15.33 -2.26 -3.37
N ASN A 109 -15.18 -3.39 -4.07
CA ASN A 109 -14.68 -4.64 -3.51
C ASN A 109 -13.26 -4.91 -3.98
N ILE A 110 -12.33 -5.00 -3.04
CA ILE A 110 -10.92 -5.30 -3.30
C ILE A 110 -10.52 -6.47 -2.41
N GLU A 111 -10.15 -7.59 -3.02
CA GLU A 111 -9.71 -8.79 -2.32
C GLU A 111 -8.30 -9.18 -2.76
N PHE A 112 -7.43 -9.46 -1.80
CA PHE A 112 -6.07 -9.95 -2.00
C PHE A 112 -6.00 -11.45 -1.72
N ALA A 113 -5.34 -12.21 -2.59
CA ALA A 113 -5.08 -13.63 -2.40
C ALA A 113 -3.65 -14.00 -2.82
N SER A 114 -3.08 -15.03 -2.21
CA SER A 114 -1.82 -15.64 -2.65
C SER A 114 -2.09 -16.92 -3.44
N GLU A 115 -1.21 -17.22 -4.40
CA GLU A 115 -1.27 -18.49 -5.13
C GLU A 115 -0.70 -19.66 -4.31
N ASP A 116 0.30 -19.40 -3.47
CA ASP A 116 0.91 -20.36 -2.54
C ASP A 116 0.95 -19.78 -1.11
N GLU A 117 0.33 -20.48 -0.16
CA GLU A 117 0.32 -20.09 1.26
C GLU A 117 1.70 -20.18 1.93
N ASN A 118 2.60 -21.02 1.40
CA ASN A 118 3.96 -21.17 1.92
C ASN A 118 4.92 -20.10 1.37
N ASN A 119 4.53 -19.45 0.28
CA ASN A 119 5.22 -18.31 -0.30
C ASN A 119 4.22 -17.19 -0.64
N PRO A 120 3.64 -16.54 0.38
CA PRO A 120 2.55 -15.62 0.17
C PRO A 120 3.00 -14.37 -0.59
N ALA A 121 2.08 -13.82 -1.37
CA ALA A 121 2.18 -12.47 -1.88
C ALA A 121 2.27 -11.46 -0.74
N LYS A 122 2.98 -10.36 -0.99
CA LYS A 122 3.16 -9.26 -0.04
C LYS A 122 2.83 -7.97 -0.77
N PHE A 123 1.55 -7.62 -0.77
CA PHE A 123 1.05 -6.43 -1.44
C PHE A 123 1.34 -5.22 -0.57
N TYR A 124 2.39 -4.47 -0.89
CA TYR A 124 2.58 -3.13 -0.35
C TYR A 124 1.66 -2.16 -1.09
N PHE A 125 1.03 -1.22 -0.39
CA PHE A 125 0.18 -0.24 -1.06
C PHE A 125 0.22 1.14 -0.43
N ASN A 126 -0.05 2.13 -1.27
CA ASN A 126 -0.32 3.50 -0.87
C ASN A 126 -1.67 3.96 -1.41
N SER A 127 -2.45 4.62 -0.58
CA SER A 127 -3.70 5.26 -0.99
C SER A 127 -3.70 6.74 -0.65
N ALA A 128 -4.13 7.54 -1.62
CA ALA A 128 -4.34 8.97 -1.49
C ALA A 128 -5.80 9.35 -1.79
N PRO A 129 -6.31 10.46 -1.22
CA PRO A 129 -7.59 11.02 -1.66
C PRO A 129 -7.59 11.33 -3.15
N ALA A 130 -8.68 10.97 -3.83
CA ALA A 130 -8.89 11.23 -5.25
C ALA A 130 -10.23 11.92 -5.47
N HIS A 131 -10.32 12.75 -6.51
CA HIS A 131 -11.54 13.48 -6.86
C HIS A 131 -12.02 13.18 -8.29
N THR A 132 -11.26 12.40 -9.04
CA THR A 132 -11.60 11.96 -10.37
C THR A 132 -11.25 10.49 -10.52
N LYS A 133 -12.03 9.77 -11.31
CA LYS A 133 -11.78 8.36 -11.60
C LYS A 133 -10.89 8.25 -12.83
N PHE A 134 -9.77 7.56 -12.68
CA PHE A 134 -8.93 7.11 -13.79
C PHE A 134 -9.02 5.59 -13.95
N PRO A 135 -8.68 5.05 -15.14
CA PRO A 135 -8.76 3.61 -15.38
C PRO A 135 -7.75 2.85 -14.51
N THR A 136 -8.16 1.66 -14.06
CA THR A 136 -7.29 0.68 -13.42
C THR A 136 -6.28 0.16 -14.43
N VAL A 137 -5.02 0.03 -14.02
CA VAL A 137 -3.91 -0.42 -14.90
C VAL A 137 -3.02 -1.38 -14.13
N LEU A 138 -2.78 -2.56 -14.71
CA LEU A 138 -1.72 -3.47 -14.29
C LEU A 138 -0.39 -2.97 -14.86
N ILE A 139 0.64 -2.92 -14.02
CA ILE A 139 1.95 -2.36 -14.36
C ILE A 139 2.98 -3.47 -14.20
N LYS A 140 3.56 -3.95 -15.29
CA LYS A 140 4.60 -4.96 -15.23
C LYS A 140 6.00 -4.34 -15.30
N PRO A 141 7.01 -4.89 -14.61
CA PRO A 141 8.39 -4.39 -14.70
C PRO A 141 8.91 -4.29 -16.14
N GLU A 142 8.51 -5.20 -17.04
CA GLU A 142 8.90 -5.18 -18.45
C GLU A 142 8.32 -4.00 -19.24
N ASP A 143 7.22 -3.40 -18.79
CA ASP A 143 6.60 -2.23 -19.44
C ASP A 143 7.20 -0.90 -18.93
N CYS A 144 8.04 -0.96 -17.89
CA CYS A 144 8.67 0.19 -17.28
C CYS A 144 10.02 0.52 -17.91
N VAL A 145 10.25 1.81 -18.20
CA VAL A 145 11.59 2.29 -18.57
C VAL A 145 12.48 2.26 -17.33
N THR A 146 13.44 1.35 -17.32
CA THR A 146 14.45 1.25 -16.26
C THR A 146 15.60 2.20 -16.57
N VAL A 147 15.94 3.07 -15.62
CA VAL A 147 17.07 4.00 -15.72
C VAL A 147 18.06 3.68 -14.62
N GLU A 148 19.24 3.18 -15.00
CA GLU A 148 20.34 2.93 -14.08
C GLU A 148 21.18 4.20 -13.93
N LEU A 149 21.38 4.65 -12.70
CA LEU A 149 22.10 5.85 -12.33
C LEU A 149 23.03 5.54 -11.17
N GLY A 150 24.00 6.42 -10.93
CA GLY A 150 24.91 6.31 -9.81
C GLY A 150 26.19 5.55 -10.14
N SER A 151 26.95 5.19 -9.11
CA SER A 151 28.22 4.50 -9.25
C SER A 151 28.61 3.79 -7.95
N LEU A 152 29.40 2.72 -8.08
CA LEU A 152 29.90 1.97 -6.94
C LEU A 152 30.78 2.84 -6.02
N GLU A 153 31.56 3.75 -6.60
CA GLU A 153 32.42 4.69 -5.87
C GLU A 153 31.61 5.66 -5.00
N SER A 154 30.44 6.08 -5.46
CA SER A 154 29.51 6.93 -4.69
C SER A 154 28.51 6.14 -3.83
N SER A 155 28.57 4.80 -3.88
CA SER A 155 27.70 3.89 -3.13
C SER A 155 26.20 4.15 -3.38
N ASN A 156 25.81 4.50 -4.62
CA ASN A 156 24.42 4.73 -5.01
C ASN A 156 24.10 4.23 -6.42
#